data_AF-A0A0B6Y6F3-F1
#
_entry.id   AF-A0A0B6Y6F3-F1
#
_cell.length_a   1.000
_cell.length_b   1.000
_cell.length_c   1.000
_cell.angle_alpha   90.00
_cell.angle_beta   90.00
_cell.angle_gamma   90.00
#
_symmetry.space_group_name_H-M   'P 1'
#
loop_
_entity.id
_entity.type
_entity.pdbx_description
1 polymer ?
#
loop_
_entity_poly.entity_id
_entity_poly.type
_entity_poly.pdbx_seq_one_letter_code
_entity_poly.pdbx_strand_id
1 'polypeptide(L)'
;YIQDEDVAQENMDRIVDDGVLSHGSDSSHHSELQEQKTESEIEEQVSDAKPVIYLEHRDLFKTYTFDFQKALQRRQEAMKKYSYPYSTDGVDKRHNLSLQEFYDVYDGKWPVIITDVIPSWPAFNWSTQTLQQKYGEARVAMTTFNIKGLKTVKGSKEGYSVPLGMFMEHLNYSREDSWTYVQDEVFLAQFPELRAQVLDTIYTKEDFFNLFPKPIRPWDCLLL
;
A
#
# COMPACT_ATOMS: atom_id res chain seq x y z
N TYR A 1 -19.00 -18.82 43.97
CA TYR A 1 -18.14 -18.88 45.16
C TYR A 1 -16.75 -19.29 44.69
N ILE A 2 -15.90 -18.30 44.48
CA ILE A 2 -14.46 -18.20 44.77
C ILE A 2 -14.14 -16.74 44.40
N GLN A 3 -13.82 -15.97 45.44
CA GLN A 3 -13.24 -14.63 45.37
C GLN A 3 -11.71 -14.77 45.23
N ASP A 4 -11.06 -13.61 45.16
CA ASP A 4 -9.63 -13.34 45.38
C ASP A 4 -8.83 -13.19 44.08
N GLU A 5 -8.04 -12.14 43.85
CA GLU A 5 -7.85 -10.85 44.53
C GLU A 5 -6.96 -10.00 43.58
N ASP A 6 -7.02 -8.69 43.79
CA ASP A 6 -6.26 -7.65 43.11
C ASP A 6 -4.72 -7.69 43.35
N VAL A 7 -4.03 -6.78 42.63
CA VAL A 7 -2.81 -6.05 43.03
C VAL A 7 -1.48 -6.46 42.37
N ALA A 8 -1.02 -5.61 41.44
CA ALA A 8 0.35 -5.13 41.19
C ALA A 8 0.38 -4.47 39.79
N GLN A 9 0.88 -3.26 39.51
CA GLN A 9 1.82 -2.38 40.20
C GLN A 9 1.72 -0.97 39.55
N GLU A 10 1.40 0.07 40.33
CA GLU A 10 1.79 1.45 40.04
C GLU A 10 3.24 1.67 40.47
N ASN A 11 4.00 2.49 39.72
CA ASN A 11 4.96 3.50 40.18
C ASN A 11 6.10 3.70 39.18
N MET A 12 6.09 4.82 38.46
CA MET A 12 7.33 5.56 38.19
C MET A 12 6.98 7.03 37.98
N ASP A 13 7.09 7.78 39.07
CA ASP A 13 7.22 9.22 39.05
C ASP A 13 8.28 9.64 40.07
N ARG A 14 9.14 10.59 39.66
CA ARG A 14 10.12 11.38 40.42
C ARG A 14 11.49 10.77 40.74
N ILE A 15 12.53 11.31 40.09
CA ILE A 15 13.64 12.00 40.78
C ILE A 15 13.97 13.29 40.00
N VAL A 16 14.11 14.38 40.76
CA VAL A 16 14.43 15.77 40.40
C VAL A 16 15.87 16.07 40.85
N ASP A 17 16.55 16.95 40.09
CA ASP A 17 17.69 17.83 40.38
C ASP A 17 18.91 17.35 41.19
N ASP A 18 20.13 17.61 40.67
CA ASP A 18 20.88 18.85 40.95
C ASP A 18 22.32 18.76 40.39
N GLY A 19 22.87 19.86 39.88
CA GLY A 19 24.32 19.96 39.62
C GLY A 19 24.78 21.02 38.61
N VAL A 20 25.01 22.23 39.11
CA VAL A 20 25.43 23.47 38.41
C VAL A 20 26.97 23.60 38.31
N LEU A 21 27.44 24.49 37.39
CA LEU A 21 28.74 25.23 37.29
C LEU A 21 29.79 24.62 36.33
N SER A 22 30.52 25.34 35.45
CA SER A 22 30.62 26.77 35.09
C SER A 22 31.56 26.99 33.88
N HIS A 23 31.35 28.10 33.16
CA HIS A 23 32.33 29.01 32.50
C HIS A 23 33.09 28.67 31.20
N GLY A 24 33.08 29.67 30.29
CA GLY A 24 33.96 29.87 29.13
C GLY A 24 33.21 30.44 27.91
N SER A 25 32.74 31.68 27.90
CA SER A 25 33.35 32.83 27.17
C SER A 25 33.95 32.46 25.79
N ASP A 26 33.36 32.92 24.68
CA ASP A 26 33.89 34.08 23.95
C ASP A 26 32.98 34.57 22.80
N SER A 27 33.16 35.84 22.46
CA SER A 27 32.27 36.71 21.68
C SER A 27 32.62 36.79 20.17
N SER A 28 31.62 37.03 19.33
CA SER A 28 31.65 38.01 18.21
C SER A 28 30.32 37.94 17.44
N HIS A 29 29.40 38.90 17.60
CA HIS A 29 29.25 40.11 16.78
C HIS A 29 29.10 39.87 15.27
N HIS A 30 27.84 39.79 14.80
CA HIS A 30 27.43 40.50 13.59
C HIS A 30 25.91 40.82 13.57
N SER A 31 25.63 42.09 13.83
CA SER A 31 24.55 42.95 13.29
C SER A 31 23.20 42.35 12.90
N GLU A 32 22.22 42.54 13.79
CA GLU A 32 20.81 42.79 13.45
C GLU A 32 20.68 44.13 12.71
N LEU A 33 20.16 44.09 11.48
CA LEU A 33 19.61 45.25 10.78
C LEU A 33 18.31 44.83 10.07
N GLN A 34 17.20 45.12 10.75
CA GLN A 34 15.94 45.66 10.23
C GLN A 34 15.44 45.17 8.86
N GLU A 35 14.48 44.24 8.88
CA GLU A 35 13.38 44.19 7.91
C GLU A 35 12.05 44.09 8.68
N GLN A 36 11.64 45.18 9.32
CA GLN A 36 10.24 45.40 9.67
C GLN A 36 9.53 45.89 8.40
N LYS A 37 9.07 44.93 7.59
CA LYS A 37 8.07 45.20 6.56
C LYS A 37 6.71 45.15 7.23
N THR A 38 6.09 46.31 7.38
CA THR A 38 4.79 46.54 8.01
C THR A 38 3.70 45.67 7.37
N GLU A 39 2.98 44.91 8.20
CA GLU A 39 1.82 44.07 7.82
C GLU A 39 0.69 44.86 7.13
N SER A 40 0.69 46.19 7.23
CA SER A 40 -0.29 47.07 6.58
C SER A 40 -0.10 47.24 5.07
N GLU A 41 1.07 46.90 4.49
CA GLU A 41 1.28 46.97 3.03
C GLU A 41 0.92 45.68 2.28
N ILE A 42 0.68 44.58 3.01
CA ILE A 42 0.23 43.31 2.42
C ILE A 42 -1.32 43.28 2.30
N GLU A 43 -2.04 44.02 3.16
CA GLU A 43 -3.51 44.06 3.12
C GLU A 43 -4.09 44.94 2.00
N GLU A 44 -3.32 45.88 1.45
CA GLU A 44 -3.83 46.78 0.38
C GLU A 44 -3.70 46.20 -1.04
N GLN A 45 -3.01 45.06 -1.22
CA GLN A 45 -2.87 44.37 -2.52
C GLN A 45 -3.72 43.11 -2.69
N VAL A 46 -4.62 42.81 -1.74
CA VAL A 46 -5.55 41.67 -1.83
C VAL A 46 -6.99 42.12 -2.16
N SER A 47 -7.22 43.41 -2.46
CA SER A 47 -8.55 43.94 -2.76
C SER A 47 -9.01 43.79 -4.21
N ASP A 48 -8.13 43.39 -5.13
CA ASP A 48 -8.41 43.25 -6.58
C ASP A 48 -8.37 41.79 -7.09
N ALA A 49 -8.34 40.81 -6.18
CA ALA A 49 -8.49 39.41 -6.56
C ALA A 49 -9.95 39.16 -7.01
N LYS A 50 -10.15 39.16 -8.34
CA LYS A 50 -11.39 38.69 -8.96
C LYS A 50 -11.81 37.37 -8.31
N PRO A 51 -13.08 37.22 -7.88
CA PRO A 51 -13.53 35.99 -7.26
C PRO A 51 -13.23 34.83 -8.20
N VAL A 52 -12.42 33.88 -7.72
CA VAL A 52 -12.24 32.60 -8.39
C VAL A 52 -13.63 31.99 -8.46
N ILE A 53 -14.22 32.03 -9.66
CA ILE A 53 -15.52 31.45 -9.93
C ILE A 53 -15.34 29.96 -9.71
N TYR A 54 -15.75 29.46 -8.55
CA TYR A 54 -16.10 28.04 -8.39
C TYR A 54 -17.28 27.82 -9.33
N LEU A 55 -16.99 27.44 -10.58
CA LEU A 55 -17.99 26.88 -11.46
C LEU A 55 -18.63 25.75 -10.67
N GLU A 56 -19.92 25.87 -10.39
CA GLU A 56 -20.67 24.79 -9.75
C GLU A 56 -20.55 23.56 -10.64
N HIS A 57 -19.64 22.66 -10.28
CA HIS A 57 -19.39 21.39 -10.98
C HIS A 57 -20.60 20.43 -10.88
N ARG A 58 -21.76 20.89 -10.41
CA ARG A 58 -23.00 20.11 -10.29
C ARG A 58 -23.42 19.48 -11.62
N ASP A 59 -23.21 20.15 -12.74
CA ASP A 59 -23.59 19.64 -14.07
C ASP A 59 -22.58 18.63 -14.65
N LEU A 60 -21.38 18.50 -14.07
CA LEU A 60 -20.42 17.44 -14.45
C LEU A 60 -20.75 16.10 -13.80
N PHE A 61 -21.54 16.09 -12.73
CA PHE A 61 -21.97 14.87 -12.05
C PHE A 61 -23.31 14.38 -12.62
N LYS A 62 -23.35 14.10 -13.92
CA LYS A 62 -24.35 13.13 -14.39
C LYS A 62 -24.13 11.86 -13.60
N THR A 63 -25.15 11.39 -12.88
CA THR A 63 -25.08 10.17 -12.08
C THR A 63 -24.65 9.04 -13.01
N TYR A 64 -23.42 8.54 -12.81
CA TYR A 64 -22.93 7.41 -13.58
C TYR A 64 -23.83 6.21 -13.26
N THR A 65 -24.47 5.66 -14.29
CA THR A 65 -25.23 4.42 -14.19
C THR A 65 -24.54 3.36 -15.02
N PHE A 66 -24.25 2.22 -14.38
CA PHE A 66 -23.64 1.08 -15.06
C PHE A 66 -24.72 0.18 -15.65
N ASP A 67 -24.77 0.09 -16.97
CA ASP A 67 -25.66 -0.83 -17.69
C ASP A 67 -25.03 -2.22 -17.77
N PHE A 68 -25.37 -3.07 -16.80
CA PHE A 68 -24.85 -4.43 -16.70
C PHE A 68 -25.23 -5.32 -17.90
N GLN A 69 -26.43 -5.16 -18.45
CA GLN A 69 -26.90 -5.98 -19.58
C GLN A 69 -26.12 -5.66 -20.86
N LYS A 70 -25.90 -4.37 -21.10
CA LYS A 70 -25.05 -3.92 -22.22
C LYS A 70 -23.60 -4.36 -22.04
N ALA A 71 -23.06 -4.36 -20.82
CA ALA A 71 -21.73 -4.87 -20.54
C ALA A 71 -21.61 -6.39 -20.82
N LEU A 72 -22.62 -7.17 -20.44
CA LEU A 72 -22.70 -8.60 -20.76
C LEU A 72 -22.77 -8.86 -22.27
N GLN A 73 -23.61 -8.12 -22.99
CA GLN A 73 -23.73 -8.27 -24.45
C GLN A 73 -22.39 -7.98 -25.15
N ARG A 74 -21.71 -6.89 -24.77
CA ARG A 74 -20.37 -6.56 -25.30
C ARG A 74 -19.36 -7.66 -25.02
N ARG A 75 -19.39 -8.26 -23.83
CA ARG A 75 -18.54 -9.42 -23.50
C ARG A 75 -18.82 -10.58 -24.44
N GLN A 76 -20.08 -10.93 -24.65
CA GLN A 76 -20.47 -12.04 -25.54
C GLN A 76 -20.02 -11.79 -26.98
N GLU A 77 -20.14 -10.56 -27.48
CA GLU A 77 -19.67 -10.18 -28.81
C GLU A 77 -18.14 -10.26 -28.93
N ALA A 78 -17.40 -9.75 -27.94
CA ALA A 78 -15.95 -9.84 -27.88
C ALA A 78 -15.48 -11.31 -27.78
N MET A 79 -16.15 -12.13 -26.98
CA MET A 79 -15.85 -13.56 -26.86
C MET A 79 -16.08 -14.32 -28.16
N LYS A 80 -17.16 -14.00 -28.90
CA LYS A 80 -17.40 -14.58 -30.23
C LYS A 80 -16.28 -14.26 -31.23
N LYS A 81 -15.69 -13.06 -31.15
CA LYS A 81 -14.57 -12.64 -32.01
C LYS A 81 -13.33 -13.53 -31.82
N TYR A 82 -13.05 -13.94 -30.59
CA TYR A 82 -11.83 -14.70 -30.25
C TYR A 82 -12.03 -16.23 -30.18
N SER A 83 -13.28 -16.70 -30.27
CA SER A 83 -13.66 -18.12 -30.46
C SER A 83 -12.89 -19.11 -29.58
N TYR A 84 -13.00 -19.00 -28.26
CA TYR A 84 -12.39 -19.92 -27.29
C TYR A 84 -13.42 -20.50 -26.31
N PRO A 85 -13.17 -21.71 -25.76
CA PRO A 85 -13.98 -22.26 -24.67
C PRO A 85 -13.79 -21.41 -23.41
N TYR A 86 -14.87 -20.87 -22.86
CA TYR A 86 -14.86 -20.09 -21.62
C TYR A 86 -15.66 -20.79 -20.53
N SER A 87 -15.34 -20.49 -19.27
CA SER A 87 -16.07 -21.04 -18.13
C SER A 87 -17.26 -20.15 -17.84
N THR A 88 -18.48 -20.70 -17.83
CA THR A 88 -19.64 -19.98 -17.29
C THR A 88 -19.66 -19.99 -15.76
N ASP A 89 -18.91 -20.91 -15.14
CA ASP A 89 -19.07 -21.27 -13.72
C ASP A 89 -17.84 -20.88 -12.88
N GLY A 90 -17.17 -19.78 -13.23
CA GLY A 90 -16.02 -19.28 -12.47
C GLY A 90 -15.22 -18.19 -13.16
N VAL A 91 -14.02 -17.92 -12.64
CA VAL A 91 -13.06 -17.02 -13.28
C VAL A 91 -12.43 -17.72 -14.49
N ASP A 92 -12.43 -17.05 -15.64
CA ASP A 92 -11.83 -17.57 -16.86
C ASP A 92 -10.31 -17.79 -16.67
N LYS A 93 -9.79 -18.89 -17.21
CA LYS A 93 -8.35 -19.22 -17.20
C LYS A 93 -7.84 -19.24 -18.63
N ARG A 94 -6.80 -18.47 -18.92
CA ARG A 94 -6.28 -18.29 -20.28
C ARG A 94 -4.78 -18.53 -20.36
N HIS A 95 -4.42 -19.23 -21.43
CA HIS A 95 -3.06 -19.45 -21.90
C HIS A 95 -2.91 -18.74 -23.25
N ASN A 96 -1.73 -18.20 -23.53
CA ASN A 96 -1.40 -17.48 -24.76
C ASN A 96 -2.40 -16.35 -25.08
N LEU A 97 -2.80 -15.60 -24.05
CA LEU A 97 -3.72 -14.47 -24.18
C LEU A 97 -3.00 -13.32 -24.88
N SER A 98 -3.54 -12.81 -25.99
CA SER A 98 -2.94 -11.65 -26.63
C SER A 98 -3.25 -10.37 -25.85
N LEU A 99 -2.39 -9.36 -25.92
CA LEU A 99 -2.64 -8.05 -25.26
C LEU A 99 -3.93 -7.40 -25.79
N GLN A 100 -4.20 -7.49 -27.10
CA GLN A 100 -5.43 -6.95 -27.68
C GLN A 100 -6.67 -7.68 -27.17
N GLU A 101 -6.61 -9.00 -27.05
CA GLU A 101 -7.71 -9.79 -26.48
C GLU A 101 -7.92 -9.45 -25.00
N PHE A 102 -6.83 -9.26 -24.24
CA PHE A 102 -6.90 -8.80 -22.85
C PHE A 102 -7.63 -7.45 -22.73
N TYR A 103 -7.30 -6.47 -23.57
CA TYR A 103 -7.99 -5.18 -23.57
C TYR A 103 -9.45 -5.27 -24.01
N ASP A 104 -9.74 -6.01 -25.07
CA ASP A 104 -11.10 -6.12 -25.61
C ASP A 104 -12.05 -6.79 -24.62
N VAL A 105 -11.57 -7.82 -23.90
CA VAL A 105 -12.43 -8.69 -23.09
C VAL A 105 -12.30 -8.45 -21.59
N TYR A 106 -11.09 -8.23 -21.05
CA TYR A 106 -10.83 -8.40 -19.62
C TYR A 106 -10.49 -7.10 -18.89
N ASP A 107 -9.61 -6.26 -19.45
CA ASP A 107 -9.08 -5.07 -18.78
C ASP A 107 -10.18 -4.12 -18.29
N GLY A 108 -10.24 -3.90 -16.97
CA GLY A 108 -11.27 -3.09 -16.30
C GLY A 108 -12.71 -3.61 -16.46
N LYS A 109 -12.93 -4.84 -16.95
CA LYS A 109 -14.24 -5.38 -17.32
C LYS A 109 -14.56 -6.70 -16.61
N TRP A 110 -13.67 -7.70 -16.73
CA TRP A 110 -13.91 -9.05 -16.24
C TRP A 110 -12.61 -9.68 -15.72
N PRO A 111 -12.67 -10.45 -14.61
CA PRO A 111 -11.48 -11.11 -14.07
C PRO A 111 -11.02 -12.26 -14.97
N VAL A 112 -9.70 -12.46 -15.03
CA VAL A 112 -9.06 -13.57 -15.76
C VAL A 112 -7.82 -14.02 -15.01
N ILE A 113 -7.56 -15.33 -15.05
CA ILE A 113 -6.30 -15.94 -14.60
C ILE A 113 -5.46 -16.24 -15.83
N ILE A 114 -4.27 -15.64 -15.92
CA ILE A 114 -3.33 -15.87 -17.02
C ILE A 114 -2.31 -16.92 -16.57
N THR A 115 -2.28 -18.07 -17.23
CA THR A 115 -1.65 -19.29 -16.70
C THR A 115 -0.18 -19.48 -17.10
N ASP A 116 0.34 -18.66 -18.00
CA ASP A 116 1.64 -18.84 -18.66
C ASP A 116 2.62 -17.69 -18.47
N VAL A 117 2.29 -16.71 -17.65
CA VAL A 117 3.20 -15.60 -17.31
C VAL A 117 4.26 -16.04 -16.31
N ILE A 118 3.81 -16.46 -15.13
CA ILE A 118 4.67 -16.74 -13.97
C ILE A 118 5.63 -17.93 -14.18
N PRO A 119 5.29 -19.03 -14.88
CA PRO A 119 6.21 -20.16 -15.05
C PRO A 119 7.55 -19.81 -15.71
N SER A 120 7.61 -18.68 -16.42
CA SER A 120 8.86 -18.18 -17.04
C SER A 120 9.74 -17.37 -16.10
N TRP A 121 9.24 -16.96 -14.94
CA TRP A 121 9.94 -16.08 -14.01
C TRP A 121 10.93 -16.87 -13.16
N PRO A 122 12.15 -16.37 -12.92
CA PRO A 122 13.07 -16.98 -11.95
C PRO A 122 12.43 -17.11 -10.55
N ALA A 123 11.54 -16.17 -10.18
CA ALA A 123 10.79 -16.20 -8.93
C ALA A 123 9.87 -17.43 -8.77
N PHE A 124 9.54 -18.14 -9.85
CA PHE A 124 8.80 -19.39 -9.78
C PHE A 124 9.50 -20.46 -8.91
N ASN A 125 10.82 -20.36 -8.76
CA ASN A 125 11.63 -21.28 -7.95
C ASN A 125 11.88 -20.78 -6.52
N TRP A 126 11.22 -19.70 -6.07
CA TRP A 126 11.35 -19.24 -4.69
C TRP A 126 10.82 -20.29 -3.72
N SER A 127 11.60 -20.54 -2.68
CA SER A 127 11.24 -21.42 -1.58
C SER A 127 11.53 -20.76 -0.25
N THR A 128 10.81 -21.19 0.80
CA THR A 128 11.03 -20.73 2.17
C THR A 128 12.49 -20.89 2.57
N GLN A 129 13.11 -22.03 2.24
CA GLN A 129 14.51 -22.30 2.58
C GLN A 129 15.47 -21.32 1.92
N THR A 130 15.30 -21.07 0.61
CA THR A 130 16.16 -20.12 -0.12
C THR A 130 16.01 -18.68 0.38
N LEU A 131 14.78 -18.27 0.70
CA LEU A 131 14.50 -16.92 1.18
C LEU A 131 15.00 -16.74 2.62
N GLN A 132 14.82 -17.74 3.49
CA GLN A 132 15.32 -17.73 4.87
C GLN A 132 16.85 -17.68 4.91
N GLN A 133 17.52 -18.52 4.12
CA GLN A 133 18.99 -18.57 4.10
C GLN A 133 19.60 -17.24 3.67
N LYS A 134 19.00 -16.56 2.69
CA LYS A 134 19.55 -15.34 2.11
C LYS A 134 19.08 -14.06 2.79
N TYR A 135 17.83 -14.03 3.26
CA TYR A 135 17.17 -12.81 3.75
C TYR A 135 16.52 -12.99 5.14
N GLY A 136 16.85 -14.04 5.90
CA GLY A 136 16.23 -14.31 7.21
C GLY A 136 16.36 -13.16 8.22
N GLU A 137 17.50 -12.45 8.21
CA GLU A 137 17.73 -11.28 9.07
C GLU A 137 17.13 -9.99 8.51
N ALA A 138 16.69 -9.98 7.25
CA ALA A 138 16.04 -8.81 6.65
C ALA A 138 14.70 -8.56 7.34
N ARG A 139 14.40 -7.30 7.58
CA ARG A 139 13.15 -6.92 8.26
C ARG A 139 12.02 -6.82 7.26
N VAL A 140 10.86 -7.40 7.61
CA VAL A 140 9.62 -7.32 6.84
C VAL A 140 8.50 -6.69 7.67
N ALA A 141 7.59 -5.99 6.99
CA ALA A 141 6.34 -5.53 7.55
C ALA A 141 5.35 -6.70 7.69
N MET A 142 4.99 -7.01 8.93
CA MET A 142 4.04 -8.06 9.31
C MET A 142 2.81 -7.42 9.94
N THR A 143 1.63 -7.87 9.55
CA THR A 143 0.37 -7.53 10.20
C THR A 143 -0.15 -8.73 11.00
N THR A 144 -0.65 -8.48 12.21
CA THR A 144 -1.37 -9.48 13.00
C THR A 144 -2.87 -9.17 13.02
N PHE A 145 -3.67 -10.22 13.09
CA PHE A 145 -5.11 -10.15 13.26
C PHE A 145 -5.51 -10.97 14.48
N ASN A 146 -6.39 -10.43 15.31
CA ASN A 146 -7.02 -11.16 16.41
C ASN A 146 -8.52 -10.85 16.46
N ILE A 147 -9.34 -11.90 16.36
CA ILE A 147 -10.80 -11.84 16.33
C ILE A 147 -11.41 -12.27 17.67
N LYS A 148 -10.67 -12.98 18.53
CA LYS A 148 -11.14 -13.34 19.88
C LYS A 148 -11.00 -12.14 20.81
N GLY A 149 -12.07 -11.36 20.96
CA GLY A 149 -12.14 -10.33 21.99
C GLY A 149 -13.10 -9.16 21.74
N LEU A 150 -13.65 -8.99 20.55
CA LEU A 150 -14.57 -7.88 20.27
C LEU A 150 -15.88 -8.37 19.63
N LYS A 151 -16.98 -8.14 20.34
CA LYS A 151 -18.36 -8.16 19.83
C LYS A 151 -18.63 -7.07 18.78
N THR A 152 -17.60 -6.37 18.32
CA THR A 152 -17.67 -5.35 17.28
C THR A 152 -16.79 -5.77 16.12
N VAL A 153 -17.24 -5.48 14.91
CA VAL A 153 -16.75 -5.90 13.58
C VAL A 153 -15.33 -5.36 13.24
N LYS A 154 -14.55 -4.98 14.24
CA LYS A 154 -13.16 -4.53 14.11
C LYS A 154 -12.28 -5.39 15.02
N GLY A 155 -11.74 -6.48 14.47
CA GLY A 155 -10.60 -7.15 15.10
C GLY A 155 -9.44 -6.16 15.31
N SER A 156 -8.58 -6.41 16.29
CA SER A 156 -7.36 -5.60 16.44
C SER A 156 -6.41 -5.94 15.29
N LYS A 157 -6.04 -4.92 14.52
CA LYS A 157 -5.01 -4.99 13.47
C LYS A 157 -3.78 -4.25 14.00
N GLU A 158 -2.66 -4.95 14.11
CA GLU A 158 -1.39 -4.37 14.55
C GLU A 158 -0.30 -4.65 13.51
N GLY A 159 0.54 -3.64 13.27
CA GLY A 159 1.66 -3.72 12.33
C GLY A 159 2.99 -3.79 13.07
N TYR A 160 3.85 -4.69 12.64
CA TYR A 160 5.17 -4.94 13.22
C TYR A 160 6.24 -4.97 12.12
N SER A 161 7.47 -4.66 12.51
CA SER A 161 8.65 -4.93 11.70
C SER A 161 9.41 -6.07 12.38
N VAL A 162 9.63 -7.19 11.69
CA VAL A 162 10.27 -8.39 12.25
C VAL A 162 11.26 -9.00 11.26
N PRO A 163 12.30 -9.73 11.71
CA PRO A 163 13.12 -10.52 10.79
C PRO A 163 12.27 -11.54 10.01
N LEU A 164 12.52 -11.69 8.71
CA LEU A 164 11.80 -12.63 7.85
C LEU A 164 11.91 -14.08 8.35
N GLY A 165 13.08 -14.46 8.86
CA GLY A 165 13.32 -15.78 9.44
C GLY A 165 12.42 -16.03 10.65
N MET A 166 12.26 -15.02 11.53
CA MET A 166 11.34 -15.10 12.66
C MET A 166 9.89 -15.30 12.18
N PHE A 167 9.44 -14.56 11.16
CA PHE A 167 8.10 -14.77 10.59
C PHE A 167 7.92 -16.18 10.01
N MET A 168 8.91 -16.68 9.25
CA MET A 168 8.85 -18.00 8.63
C MET A 168 8.75 -19.13 9.66
N GLU A 169 9.45 -19.02 10.78
CA GLU A 169 9.31 -19.95 11.91
C GLU A 169 7.90 -19.92 12.50
N HIS A 170 7.22 -18.78 12.46
CA HIS A 170 5.90 -18.56 13.03
C HIS A 170 4.71 -18.94 12.12
N LEU A 171 4.95 -19.28 10.84
CA LEU A 171 3.88 -19.53 9.85
C LEU A 171 2.83 -20.57 10.31
N ASN A 172 3.25 -21.59 11.05
CA ASN A 172 2.41 -22.71 11.45
C ASN A 172 1.65 -22.49 12.78
N TYR A 173 1.78 -21.32 13.41
CA TYR A 173 1.12 -21.03 14.69
C TYR A 173 -0.18 -20.24 14.53
N SER A 174 -0.59 -19.93 13.30
CA SER A 174 -1.86 -19.25 13.01
C SER A 174 -3.06 -20.12 13.41
N ARG A 175 -4.12 -19.46 13.86
CA ARG A 175 -5.41 -20.02 14.25
C ARG A 175 -6.53 -19.35 13.46
N GLU A 176 -7.71 -19.97 13.44
CA GLU A 176 -8.89 -19.42 12.76
C GLU A 176 -9.27 -18.02 13.26
N ASP A 177 -8.96 -17.71 14.52
CA ASP A 177 -9.25 -16.45 15.18
C ASP A 177 -8.04 -15.52 15.32
N SER A 178 -6.84 -15.97 14.96
CA SER A 178 -5.65 -15.13 15.00
C SER A 178 -4.58 -15.61 14.02
N TRP A 179 -4.16 -14.73 13.12
CA TRP A 179 -3.16 -15.04 12.13
C TRP A 179 -2.25 -13.85 11.88
N THR A 180 -1.13 -14.13 11.23
CA THR A 180 -0.17 -13.11 10.80
C THR A 180 0.03 -13.20 9.29
N TYR A 181 0.34 -12.07 8.66
CA TYR A 181 0.61 -11.99 7.24
C TYR A 181 1.69 -10.95 6.97
N VAL A 182 2.60 -11.25 6.04
CA VAL A 182 3.59 -10.28 5.55
C VAL A 182 2.97 -9.50 4.40
N GLN A 183 2.89 -8.19 4.57
CA GLN A 183 2.50 -7.24 3.53
C GLN A 183 3.57 -6.16 3.49
N ASP A 184 4.53 -6.31 2.59
CA ASP A 184 5.70 -5.43 2.50
C ASP A 184 5.93 -4.97 1.07
N GLU A 185 5.54 -3.72 0.81
CA GLU A 185 5.64 -3.06 -0.49
C GLU A 185 7.08 -2.63 -0.82
N VAL A 186 7.96 -2.52 0.19
CA VAL A 186 9.33 -2.00 0.03
C VAL A 186 10.39 -3.09 -0.02
N PHE A 187 10.07 -4.31 0.44
CA PHE A 187 11.04 -5.41 0.53
C PHE A 187 11.71 -5.70 -0.81
N LEU A 188 10.93 -5.87 -1.89
CA LEU A 188 11.50 -6.12 -3.22
C LEU A 188 12.34 -4.93 -3.71
N ALA A 189 11.96 -3.69 -3.38
CA ALA A 189 12.74 -2.51 -3.75
C ALA A 189 14.10 -2.43 -3.01
N GLN A 190 14.18 -2.98 -1.80
CA GLN A 190 15.42 -3.06 -1.00
C GLN A 190 16.39 -4.14 -1.50
N PHE A 191 15.90 -5.16 -2.21
CA PHE A 191 16.69 -6.27 -2.74
C PHE A 191 16.58 -6.34 -4.28
N PRO A 192 17.33 -5.51 -5.02
CA PRO A 192 17.24 -5.42 -6.48
C PRO A 192 17.42 -6.77 -7.20
N GLU A 193 18.26 -7.64 -6.65
CA GLU A 193 18.50 -8.98 -7.20
C GLU A 193 17.32 -9.94 -6.98
N LEU A 194 16.47 -9.67 -5.99
CA LEU A 194 15.21 -10.36 -5.81
C LEU A 194 14.14 -9.78 -6.75
N ARG A 195 14.07 -8.44 -6.85
CA ARG A 195 13.17 -7.75 -7.81
C ARG A 195 13.41 -8.15 -9.26
N ALA A 196 14.67 -8.37 -9.65
CA ALA A 196 15.04 -8.80 -10.99
C ALA A 196 14.51 -10.20 -11.37
N GLN A 197 14.05 -10.99 -10.40
CA GLN A 197 13.48 -12.33 -10.61
C GLN A 197 11.98 -12.31 -10.90
N VAL A 198 11.34 -11.15 -10.68
CA VAL A 198 9.95 -10.86 -11.04
C VAL A 198 9.99 -10.11 -12.37
N LEU A 199 9.63 -10.78 -13.46
CA LEU A 199 9.76 -10.22 -14.81
C LEU A 199 8.54 -9.37 -15.19
N ASP A 200 8.71 -8.47 -16.15
CA ASP A 200 7.60 -7.67 -16.66
C ASP A 200 6.64 -8.53 -17.48
N THR A 201 5.36 -8.16 -17.45
CA THR A 201 4.32 -8.79 -18.27
C THR A 201 3.83 -7.80 -19.31
N ILE A 202 3.40 -8.28 -20.47
CA ILE A 202 2.81 -7.41 -21.50
C ILE A 202 1.54 -6.70 -20.99
N TYR A 203 0.84 -7.26 -20.01
CA TYR A 203 -0.42 -6.75 -19.47
C TYR A 203 -0.24 -5.63 -18.45
N THR A 204 0.96 -5.48 -17.88
CA THR A 204 1.28 -4.49 -16.84
C THR A 204 2.23 -3.40 -17.33
N LYS A 205 2.57 -3.39 -18.63
CA LYS A 205 3.49 -2.38 -19.22
C LYS A 205 2.92 -0.97 -19.21
N GLU A 206 1.61 -0.84 -19.30
CA GLU A 206 0.93 0.44 -19.29
C GLU A 206 0.71 0.87 -17.84
N ASP A 207 1.65 1.67 -17.33
CA ASP A 207 1.60 2.23 -15.98
C ASP A 207 1.44 3.76 -16.02
N PHE A 208 0.19 4.21 -15.93
CA PHE A 208 -0.16 5.62 -15.86
C PHE A 208 0.20 6.29 -14.53
N PHE A 209 0.56 5.53 -13.47
CA PHE A 209 1.03 6.15 -12.23
C PHE A 209 2.36 6.89 -12.44
N ASN A 210 3.12 6.55 -13.49
CA ASN A 210 4.31 7.31 -13.87
C ASN A 210 4.03 8.78 -14.24
N LEU A 211 2.79 9.13 -14.58
CA LEU A 211 2.38 10.51 -14.81
C LEU A 211 2.33 11.34 -13.52
N PHE A 212 2.23 10.70 -12.36
CA PHE A 212 2.22 11.39 -11.07
C PHE A 212 3.67 11.72 -10.62
N PRO A 213 3.88 12.91 -10.01
CA PRO A 213 5.12 13.24 -9.31
C PRO A 213 5.46 12.18 -8.25
N LYS A 214 6.75 11.86 -8.12
CA LYS A 214 7.24 10.81 -7.20
C LYS A 214 6.65 10.89 -5.77
N PRO A 215 6.50 12.07 -5.12
CA PRO A 215 6.01 12.12 -3.74
C PRO A 215 4.55 11.70 -3.56
N ILE A 216 3.75 11.73 -4.62
CA ILE A 216 2.31 11.42 -4.59
C ILE A 216 1.95 10.25 -5.50
N ARG A 217 2.96 9.59 -6.08
CA ARG A 217 2.77 8.48 -6.99
C ARG A 217 2.29 7.26 -6.20
N PRO A 218 1.15 6.66 -6.55
CA PRO A 218 0.74 5.38 -5.97
C PRO A 218 1.73 4.27 -6.30
N TRP A 219 1.73 3.19 -5.52
CA TRP A 219 2.52 2.00 -5.83
C TRP A 219 2.01 1.31 -7.11
N ASP A 220 2.92 0.67 -7.84
CA ASP A 220 2.60 0.05 -9.12
C ASP A 220 1.69 -1.18 -8.94
N CYS A 221 0.95 -1.54 -10.00
CA CYS A 221 0.01 -2.67 -9.96
C CYS A 221 0.62 -4.05 -9.68
N LEU A 222 1.95 -4.16 -9.68
CA LEU A 222 2.66 -5.41 -9.40
C LEU A 222 2.98 -5.56 -7.89
N LEU A 223 2.96 -4.46 -7.14
CA LEU A 223 3.32 -4.38 -5.72
C LEU A 223 2.17 -3.91 -4.82
N LEU A 224 0.93 -3.89 -5.33
CA LEU A 224 -0.31 -3.61 -4.57
C LEU A 224 -0.82 -4.82 -3.79
#